data_AF-A0AAX2M9G3-F1
#
_entry.id   AF-A0AAX2M9G3-F1
#
_cell.length_a   1.000
_cell.length_b   1.000
_cell.length_c   1.000
_cell.angle_alpha   90.00
_cell.angle_beta   90.00
_cell.angle_gamma   90.00
#
_symmetry.space_group_name_H-M   'P 1'
#
loop_
_entity.id
_entity.type
_entity.pdbx_description
1 polymer ?
#
loop_
_entity_poly.entity_id
_entity_poly.type
_entity_poly.pdbx_seq_one_letter_code
_entity_poly.pdbx_strand_id
1 'polypeptide(L)'
;MNVNIGQAVSLLPPRIGVAGAARAEASAAGERSKVEPLRDINGRTVGSPESRYGLSMRTLQLLKQYDVRNISGTDLHALAEILAAGDEIGGEVAATIRSDIEGRGWKNSGASNALEIFSKRRDDALAEVKAGEVSFRFASYAIQGLERAQQALEKLAAIHDALQSEDEVQSATADGMAQATDRLHAERWMRTAQQAEAKGEPLVLDKDTAESISRVMQRAGATLPPMTGDLEDGAWPKQALQAYRSWQFQHPGDKLDIDLKPAAEEDKKVFKEPPRPAAEAVGEQLPQQALPSPQKLGRDALARQQAQAHYGISLPMLQLIKGTDIAGLSIDQLKQYSRLLQDGGVLSRDDAESLLPLTQRGMADPMNYYKRDLNWLASMRQQGRTPQYAAAGNMAGLANEAGRIRNDQQGQAVLERLQALHQALQGDDRVRRSLRTACARPATRPPSTNGPGSKRRTRAKRKTRSRRFAARRMWTGSSAYCKAWAWS
;
A
#
# COMPACT_ATOMS: atom_id res chain seq x y z
N MET A 1 35.66 -4.92 11.72
CA MET A 1 34.20 -5.02 11.96
C MET A 1 33.55 -5.42 10.66
N ASN A 2 33.14 -6.68 10.54
CA ASN A 2 32.55 -7.21 9.31
C ASN A 2 31.05 -6.87 9.27
N VAL A 3 30.67 -6.14 8.23
CA VAL A 3 29.29 -5.82 7.88
C VAL A 3 28.80 -6.95 6.97
N ASN A 4 27.80 -7.72 7.41
CA ASN A 4 27.23 -8.80 6.61
C ASN A 4 26.11 -8.22 5.73
N ILE A 5 26.36 -8.20 4.43
CA ILE A 5 25.48 -7.69 3.38
C ILE A 5 24.61 -8.84 2.86
N GLY A 6 23.36 -8.52 2.51
CA GLY A 6 22.24 -9.43 2.31
C GLY A 6 22.44 -10.65 1.41
N GLN A 7 21.72 -11.71 1.76
CA GLN A 7 21.44 -12.81 0.83
C GLN A 7 20.06 -12.63 0.21
N ALA A 8 20.06 -12.36 -1.09
CA ALA A 8 18.91 -12.49 -1.97
C ALA A 8 18.66 -13.97 -2.26
N VAL A 9 17.44 -14.45 -2.04
CA VAL A 9 17.01 -15.78 -2.52
C VAL A 9 16.21 -15.58 -3.79
N SER A 10 16.83 -15.94 -4.91
CA SER A 10 16.23 -16.00 -6.24
C SER A 10 15.20 -17.13 -6.32
N LEU A 11 13.97 -16.80 -6.72
CA LEU A 11 12.93 -17.76 -7.09
C LEU A 11 13.08 -18.16 -8.56
N LEU A 12 13.42 -19.42 -8.82
CA LEU A 12 13.21 -20.10 -10.11
C LEU A 12 12.64 -21.52 -9.84
N PRO A 13 11.77 -22.05 -10.72
CA PRO A 13 10.89 -23.18 -10.43
C PRO A 13 11.54 -24.55 -10.69
N PRO A 14 11.09 -25.65 -10.05
CA PRO A 14 11.63 -26.97 -10.34
C PRO A 14 10.97 -27.56 -11.60
N ARG A 15 11.81 -28.05 -12.52
CA ARG A 15 11.41 -28.98 -13.58
C ARG A 15 11.61 -30.42 -13.12
N ILE A 16 10.66 -31.25 -13.50
CA ILE A 16 10.49 -32.69 -13.26
C ILE A 16 11.61 -33.51 -13.94
N GLY A 17 12.06 -34.61 -13.31
CA GLY A 17 12.33 -35.86 -14.03
C GLY A 17 13.55 -36.73 -13.64
N VAL A 18 13.24 -37.85 -12.96
CA VAL A 18 13.74 -39.23 -13.22
C VAL A 18 15.00 -39.77 -12.50
N ALA A 19 14.71 -40.77 -11.65
CA ALA A 19 15.40 -42.03 -11.33
C ALA A 19 16.70 -42.07 -10.51
N GLY A 20 16.62 -42.86 -9.43
CA GLY A 20 17.76 -43.38 -8.68
C GLY A 20 17.27 -44.13 -7.44
N ALA A 21 16.69 -45.31 -7.64
CA ALA A 21 16.21 -46.19 -6.59
C ALA A 21 17.35 -46.70 -5.69
N ALA A 22 17.16 -46.62 -4.37
CA ALA A 22 17.73 -47.59 -3.43
C ALA A 22 16.68 -47.84 -2.33
N ARG A 23 16.09 -49.03 -2.44
CA ARG A 23 15.07 -49.59 -1.56
C ARG A 23 15.79 -50.24 -0.38
N ALA A 24 15.43 -49.85 0.84
CA ALA A 24 15.60 -50.69 2.02
C ALA A 24 14.33 -50.53 2.86
N GLU A 25 13.36 -51.41 2.58
CA GLU A 25 12.27 -51.72 3.49
C GLU A 25 12.87 -52.43 4.71
N ALA A 26 12.74 -51.82 5.88
CA ALA A 26 12.81 -52.52 7.15
C ALA A 26 11.65 -52.01 8.02
N SER A 27 10.56 -52.79 7.97
CA SER A 27 9.48 -52.71 8.95
C SER A 27 10.01 -53.12 10.31
N ALA A 28 10.03 -52.18 11.25
CA ALA A 28 9.95 -52.47 12.67
C ALA A 28 9.14 -51.35 13.34
N ALA A 29 7.99 -51.73 13.87
CA ALA A 29 7.22 -50.90 14.78
C ALA A 29 8.07 -50.63 16.02
N GLY A 30 8.25 -49.35 16.37
CA GLY A 30 8.98 -48.94 17.57
C GLY A 30 9.68 -47.61 17.34
N GLU A 31 9.20 -46.57 18.02
CA GLU A 31 9.84 -45.26 18.15
C GLU A 31 10.06 -44.49 16.83
N ARG A 32 9.03 -43.74 16.42
CA ARG A 32 9.28 -42.51 15.67
C ARG A 32 10.15 -41.62 16.56
N SER A 33 11.45 -41.66 16.30
CA SER A 33 12.44 -40.72 16.79
C SER A 33 11.81 -39.33 16.75
N LYS A 34 11.66 -38.70 17.92
CA LYS A 34 11.30 -37.29 18.05
C LYS A 34 12.46 -36.49 17.44
N VAL A 35 12.47 -36.37 16.12
CA VAL A 35 13.34 -35.41 15.45
C VAL A 35 12.88 -34.05 15.96
N GLU A 36 13.71 -33.40 16.77
CA GLU A 36 13.43 -32.05 17.21
C GLU A 36 13.18 -31.18 15.98
N PRO A 37 12.09 -30.39 15.97
CA PRO A 37 11.80 -29.54 14.83
C PRO A 37 13.00 -28.63 14.57
N LEU A 38 13.47 -28.61 13.32
CA LEU A 38 14.54 -27.72 12.89
C LEU A 38 14.19 -26.30 13.34
N ARG A 39 15.17 -25.59 13.91
CA ARG A 39 15.01 -24.21 14.35
C ARG A 39 15.71 -23.26 13.39
N ASP A 40 15.10 -22.12 13.13
CA ASP A 40 15.72 -21.06 12.34
C ASP A 40 16.77 -20.30 13.17
N ILE A 41 17.40 -19.29 12.55
CA ILE A 41 18.43 -18.45 13.19
C ILE A 41 17.92 -17.71 14.44
N ASN A 42 16.60 -17.63 14.64
CA ASN A 42 15.94 -16.98 15.77
C ASN A 42 15.37 -18.00 16.78
N GLY A 43 15.70 -19.29 16.61
CA GLY A 43 15.25 -20.36 17.50
C GLY A 43 13.79 -20.79 17.31
N ARG A 44 13.12 -20.34 16.23
CA ARG A 44 11.72 -20.67 15.90
C ARG A 44 11.68 -21.94 15.07
N THR A 45 10.60 -22.71 15.21
CA THR A 45 10.40 -23.91 14.39
C THR A 45 10.32 -23.56 12.91
N VAL A 46 11.24 -24.09 12.11
CA VAL A 46 11.25 -23.96 10.64
C VAL A 46 9.95 -24.50 10.09
N GLY A 47 9.31 -23.71 9.23
CA GLY A 47 7.99 -24.03 8.66
C GLY A 47 6.82 -23.48 9.48
N SER A 48 7.02 -23.05 10.73
CA SER A 48 5.97 -22.35 11.47
C SER A 48 5.63 -21.01 10.79
N PRO A 49 4.42 -20.46 10.98
CA PRO A 49 4.07 -19.14 10.45
C PRO A 49 5.06 -18.07 10.91
N GLU A 50 5.53 -18.14 12.15
CA GLU A 50 6.48 -17.17 12.70
C GLU A 50 7.86 -17.20 12.02
N SER A 51 8.30 -18.39 11.59
CA SER A 51 9.54 -18.56 10.83
C SER A 51 9.37 -18.13 9.37
N ARG A 52 8.23 -18.50 8.75
CA ARG A 52 7.90 -18.17 7.35
C ARG A 52 7.78 -16.67 7.10
N TYR A 53 7.11 -15.95 8.01
CA TYR A 53 6.84 -14.51 7.86
C TYR A 53 7.83 -13.62 8.63
N GLY A 54 8.62 -14.20 9.54
CA GLY A 54 9.57 -13.46 10.35
C GLY A 54 8.93 -12.61 11.46
N LEU A 55 7.62 -12.76 11.71
CA LEU A 55 6.86 -12.01 12.71
C LEU A 55 6.43 -12.92 13.86
N SER A 56 6.19 -12.37 15.05
CA SER A 56 5.60 -13.13 16.16
C SER A 56 4.17 -13.56 15.85
N MET A 57 3.73 -14.66 16.48
CA MET A 57 2.38 -15.18 16.30
C MET A 57 1.32 -14.13 16.64
N ARG A 58 1.56 -13.32 17.68
CA ARG A 58 0.69 -12.19 18.05
C ARG A 58 0.53 -11.20 16.89
N THR A 59 1.64 -10.79 16.27
CA THR A 59 1.59 -9.89 15.12
C THR A 59 0.87 -10.53 13.94
N LEU A 60 1.08 -11.82 13.67
CA LEU A 60 0.37 -12.52 12.60
C LEU A 60 -1.15 -12.58 12.87
N GLN A 61 -1.58 -12.84 14.09
CA GLN A 61 -2.99 -12.83 14.48
C GLN A 61 -3.63 -11.45 14.28
N LEU A 62 -2.89 -10.37 14.62
CA LEU A 62 -3.31 -9.00 14.36
C LEU A 62 -3.37 -8.69 12.87
N LEU A 63 -2.30 -9.01 12.11
CA LEU A 63 -2.27 -8.75 10.67
C LEU A 63 -3.28 -9.59 9.90
N LYS A 64 -3.73 -10.74 10.42
CA LYS A 64 -4.84 -11.47 9.81
C LYS A 64 -6.17 -10.71 9.97
N GLN A 65 -6.35 -10.01 11.09
CA GLN A 65 -7.55 -9.22 11.41
C GLN A 65 -7.55 -7.82 10.79
N TYR A 66 -6.40 -7.14 10.77
CA TYR A 66 -6.26 -5.74 10.41
C TYR A 66 -5.43 -5.58 9.14
N ASP A 67 -6.04 -5.02 8.10
CA ASP A 67 -5.36 -4.64 6.87
C ASP A 67 -4.88 -3.20 6.95
N VAL A 68 -3.59 -2.93 6.70
CA VAL A 68 -3.04 -1.57 6.65
C VAL A 68 -3.64 -0.70 5.54
N ARG A 69 -4.30 -1.29 4.55
CA ARG A 69 -5.08 -0.58 3.52
C ARG A 69 -6.45 -0.11 4.03
N ASN A 70 -6.87 -0.58 5.20
CA ASN A 70 -8.13 -0.22 5.83
C ASN A 70 -7.98 -0.27 7.37
N ILE A 71 -7.15 0.63 7.91
CA ILE A 71 -6.81 0.66 9.34
C ILE A 71 -7.08 2.05 9.92
N SER A 72 -7.56 2.10 11.17
CA SER A 72 -7.73 3.38 11.88
C SER A 72 -6.37 3.96 12.27
N GLY A 73 -6.34 5.25 12.60
CA GLY A 73 -5.09 5.85 12.99
C GLY A 73 -4.53 5.45 14.34
N THR A 74 -5.42 5.19 15.28
CA THR A 74 -5.08 4.60 16.57
C THR A 74 -4.51 3.21 16.39
N ASP A 75 -5.15 2.36 15.57
CA ASP A 75 -4.71 0.98 15.37
C ASP A 75 -3.38 0.90 14.64
N LEU A 76 -3.14 1.77 13.65
CA LEU A 76 -1.85 1.82 12.96
C LEU A 76 -0.72 2.30 13.87
N HIS A 77 -1.00 3.27 14.75
CA HIS A 77 -0.04 3.75 15.73
C HIS A 77 0.34 2.63 16.72
N ALA A 78 -0.66 1.92 17.24
CA ALA A 78 -0.52 0.75 18.09
C ALA A 78 0.27 -0.37 17.39
N LEU A 79 -0.08 -0.71 16.15
CA LEU A 79 0.60 -1.73 15.36
C LEU A 79 2.09 -1.38 15.17
N ALA A 80 2.40 -0.12 14.82
CA ALA A 80 3.78 0.33 14.68
C ALA A 80 4.57 0.20 15.99
N GLU A 81 3.94 0.46 17.14
CA GLU A 81 4.56 0.28 18.45
C GLU A 81 4.82 -1.19 18.79
N ILE A 82 3.85 -2.07 18.51
CA ILE A 82 3.96 -3.52 18.73
C ILE A 82 5.08 -4.11 17.87
N LEU A 83 5.10 -3.75 16.58
CA LEU A 83 6.13 -4.20 15.64
C LEU A 83 7.53 -3.72 16.07
N ALA A 84 7.66 -2.47 16.52
CA ALA A 84 8.93 -1.94 17.02
C ALA A 84 9.39 -2.67 18.30
N ALA A 85 8.47 -3.01 19.19
CA ALA A 85 8.79 -3.71 20.43
C ALA A 85 9.28 -5.15 20.18
N GLY A 86 8.81 -5.78 19.10
CA GLY A 86 9.23 -7.11 18.66
C GLY A 86 10.47 -7.13 17.77
N ASP A 87 11.06 -5.97 17.45
CA ASP A 87 12.11 -5.81 16.42
C ASP A 87 11.68 -6.38 15.04
N GLU A 88 10.39 -6.30 14.74
CA GLU A 88 9.77 -6.86 13.54
C GLU A 88 9.74 -5.86 12.38
N ILE A 89 9.82 -4.56 12.70
CA ILE A 89 10.15 -3.48 11.78
C ILE A 89 11.24 -2.61 12.43
N GLY A 90 12.06 -1.96 11.61
CA GLY A 90 13.09 -1.06 12.12
C GLY A 90 12.50 0.07 12.96
N GLY A 91 13.10 0.38 14.12
CA GLY A 91 12.60 1.39 15.05
C GLY A 91 12.42 2.78 14.44
N GLU A 92 13.27 3.16 13.47
CA GLU A 92 13.12 4.42 12.71
C GLU A 92 11.85 4.43 11.84
N VAL A 93 11.50 3.28 11.25
CA VAL A 93 10.28 3.13 10.45
C VAL A 93 9.05 3.28 11.32
N ALA A 94 9.03 2.59 12.47
CA ALA A 94 7.96 2.74 13.44
C ALA A 94 7.82 4.17 13.98
N ALA A 95 8.95 4.83 14.27
CA ALA A 95 8.96 6.22 14.69
C ALA A 95 8.43 7.16 13.60
N THR A 96 8.80 6.93 12.35
CA THR A 96 8.27 7.69 11.20
C THR A 96 6.75 7.54 11.12
N ILE A 97 6.23 6.31 11.20
CA ILE A 97 4.78 6.07 11.13
C ILE A 97 4.05 6.78 12.29
N ARG A 98 4.54 6.63 13.52
CA ARG A 98 3.89 7.24 14.70
C ARG A 98 3.95 8.77 14.68
N SER A 99 5.11 9.35 14.38
CA SER A 99 5.28 10.80 14.28
C SER A 99 4.38 11.41 13.18
N ASP A 100 4.25 10.70 12.07
CA ASP A 100 3.41 11.11 10.95
C ASP A 100 1.90 11.07 11.26
N ILE A 101 1.48 10.13 12.12
CA ILE A 101 0.13 10.03 12.68
C ILE A 101 -0.15 11.17 13.67
N GLU A 102 0.78 11.41 14.59
CA GLU A 102 0.68 12.43 15.64
C GLU A 102 0.72 13.85 15.05
N GLY A 103 1.73 14.14 14.23
CA GLY A 103 1.98 15.47 13.67
C GLY A 103 0.93 15.95 12.67
N ARG A 104 0.13 15.04 12.09
CA ARG A 104 -0.91 15.39 11.11
C ARG A 104 -2.34 15.09 11.57
N GLY A 105 -2.53 14.77 12.86
CA GLY A 105 -3.86 14.65 13.48
C GLY A 105 -4.71 13.51 12.94
N TRP A 106 -4.10 12.51 12.30
CA TRP A 106 -4.82 11.34 11.78
C TRP A 106 -5.17 10.35 12.91
N LYS A 107 -4.58 10.47 14.12
CA LYS A 107 -4.73 9.47 15.20
C LYS A 107 -6.20 9.13 15.47
N ASN A 108 -7.07 10.13 15.49
CA ASN A 108 -8.51 9.97 15.73
C ASN A 108 -9.36 9.87 14.45
N SER A 109 -8.72 9.64 13.29
CA SER A 109 -9.41 9.47 12.02
C SER A 109 -9.92 8.04 11.85
N GLY A 110 -11.00 7.90 11.07
CA GLY A 110 -11.56 6.60 10.71
C GLY A 110 -10.61 5.78 9.82
N ALA A 111 -11.01 4.53 9.55
CA ALA A 111 -10.21 3.61 8.75
C ALA A 111 -9.86 4.21 7.39
N SER A 112 -8.57 4.17 7.06
CA SER A 112 -8.01 4.78 5.86
C SER A 112 -6.92 3.89 5.27
N ASN A 113 -6.60 4.13 4.00
CA ASN A 113 -5.52 3.43 3.32
C ASN A 113 -4.16 4.04 3.68
N ALA A 114 -3.44 3.39 4.60
CA ALA A 114 -2.13 3.87 5.03
C ALA A 114 -1.12 3.87 3.88
N LEU A 115 -1.17 2.90 2.97
CA LEU A 115 -0.28 2.85 1.81
C LEU A 115 -0.44 4.07 0.91
N GLU A 116 -1.69 4.41 0.57
CA GLU A 116 -1.96 5.59 -0.26
C GLU A 116 -1.52 6.87 0.43
N ILE A 117 -1.67 6.94 1.75
CA ILE A 117 -1.35 8.15 2.50
C ILE A 117 0.16 8.34 2.64
N PHE A 118 0.92 7.30 2.97
CA PHE A 118 2.40 7.39 3.00
C PHE A 118 2.98 7.58 1.59
N SER A 119 2.44 6.90 0.57
CA SER A 119 2.81 7.12 -0.83
C SER A 119 2.56 8.56 -1.26
N LYS A 120 1.38 9.12 -0.92
CA LYS A 120 1.06 10.51 -1.23
C LYS A 120 2.01 11.47 -0.52
N ARG A 121 2.27 11.29 0.78
CA ARG A 121 3.18 12.17 1.55
C ARG A 121 4.60 12.17 0.97
N ARG A 122 5.09 11.00 0.57
CA ARG A 122 6.38 10.88 -0.13
C ARG A 122 6.35 11.63 -1.46
N ASP A 123 5.33 11.39 -2.27
CA ASP A 123 5.19 12.01 -3.60
C ASP A 123 5.06 13.54 -3.48
N ASP A 124 4.37 14.05 -2.45
CA ASP A 124 4.22 15.48 -2.18
C ASP A 124 5.58 16.11 -1.80
N ALA A 125 6.33 15.48 -0.87
CA ALA A 125 7.66 15.93 -0.49
C ALA A 125 8.67 15.90 -1.66
N LEU A 126 8.61 14.87 -2.50
CA LEU A 126 9.40 14.81 -3.73
C LEU A 126 8.97 15.89 -4.72
N ALA A 127 7.67 16.16 -4.86
CA ALA A 127 7.17 17.21 -5.74
C ALA A 127 7.68 18.61 -5.32
N GLU A 128 7.79 18.91 -4.02
CA GLU A 128 8.42 20.12 -3.48
C GLU A 128 9.89 20.22 -3.88
N VAL A 129 10.65 19.13 -3.74
CA VAL A 129 12.05 19.08 -4.13
C VAL A 129 12.25 19.26 -5.63
N LYS A 130 11.47 18.54 -6.44
CA LYS A 130 11.58 18.56 -7.91
C LYS A 130 11.13 19.92 -8.48
N ALA A 131 10.20 20.61 -7.83
CA ALA A 131 9.86 22.00 -8.16
C ALA A 131 10.88 23.03 -7.63
N GLY A 132 11.92 22.60 -6.92
CA GLY A 132 12.95 23.47 -6.36
C GLY A 132 12.47 24.35 -5.21
N GLU A 133 11.29 24.07 -4.63
CA GLU A 133 10.76 24.78 -3.47
C GLU A 133 11.56 24.45 -2.20
N VAL A 134 12.05 23.22 -2.11
CA VAL A 134 12.88 22.71 -1.01
C VAL A 134 14.13 22.03 -1.58
N SER A 135 15.29 22.26 -0.98
CA SER A 135 16.51 21.54 -1.36
C SER A 135 16.47 20.10 -0.87
N PHE A 136 16.87 19.16 -1.74
CA PHE A 136 16.92 17.73 -1.43
C PHE A 136 17.72 17.43 -0.16
N ARG A 137 18.78 18.20 0.14
CA ARG A 137 19.60 17.98 1.34
C ARG A 137 18.80 18.08 2.65
N PHE A 138 17.72 18.87 2.67
CA PHE A 138 16.89 19.06 3.86
C PHE A 138 15.68 18.12 3.87
N ALA A 139 15.15 17.78 2.70
CA ALA A 139 14.01 16.86 2.57
C ALA A 139 14.40 15.38 2.55
N SER A 140 15.68 15.05 2.30
CA SER A 140 16.14 13.67 2.07
C SER A 140 15.81 12.74 3.23
N TYR A 141 16.00 13.18 4.47
CA TYR A 141 15.70 12.38 5.65
C TYR A 141 14.20 12.01 5.71
N ALA A 142 13.32 13.00 5.53
CA ALA A 142 11.88 12.77 5.53
C ALA A 142 11.43 11.88 4.37
N ILE A 143 11.95 12.12 3.16
CA ILE A 143 11.65 11.32 1.97
C ILE A 143 12.06 9.86 2.17
N GLN A 144 13.29 9.61 2.66
CA GLN A 144 13.77 8.26 2.92
C GLN A 144 12.98 7.57 4.03
N GLY A 145 12.61 8.29 5.09
CA GLY A 145 11.75 7.76 6.15
C GLY A 145 10.40 7.32 5.59
N LEU A 146 9.75 8.16 4.77
CA LEU A 146 8.48 7.86 4.13
C LEU A 146 8.59 6.67 3.15
N GLU A 147 9.70 6.56 2.41
CA GLU A 147 9.96 5.41 1.53
C GLU A 147 10.08 4.11 2.30
N ARG A 148 10.85 4.09 3.40
CA ARG A 148 11.00 2.89 4.23
C ARG A 148 9.68 2.52 4.92
N ALA A 149 8.91 3.51 5.37
CA ALA A 149 7.58 3.30 5.92
C ALA A 149 6.62 2.71 4.88
N GLN A 150 6.59 3.24 3.67
CA GLN A 150 5.80 2.69 2.58
C GLN A 150 6.18 1.22 2.30
N GLN A 151 7.47 0.91 2.16
CA GLN A 151 7.93 -0.46 1.91
C GLN A 151 7.54 -1.43 3.03
N ALA A 152 7.64 -0.99 4.29
CA ALA A 152 7.21 -1.79 5.43
C ALA A 152 5.70 -2.05 5.39
N LEU A 153 4.90 -1.02 5.12
CA LEU A 153 3.44 -1.18 4.98
C LEU A 153 3.07 -2.08 3.79
N GLU A 154 3.80 -2.02 2.67
CA GLU A 154 3.57 -2.90 1.51
C GLU A 154 3.83 -4.36 1.87
N LYS A 155 4.92 -4.62 2.61
CA LYS A 155 5.21 -5.94 3.16
C LYS A 155 4.10 -6.42 4.10
N LEU A 156 3.60 -5.55 4.99
CA LEU A 156 2.51 -5.91 5.91
C LEU A 156 1.21 -6.21 5.17
N ALA A 157 0.87 -5.46 4.12
CA ALA A 157 -0.30 -5.74 3.27
C ALA A 157 -0.16 -7.08 2.53
N ALA A 158 1.02 -7.40 2.00
CA ALA A 158 1.26 -8.68 1.35
C ALA A 158 1.19 -9.86 2.35
N ILE A 159 1.66 -9.67 3.58
CA ILE A 159 1.53 -10.65 4.66
C ILE A 159 0.05 -10.82 5.04
N HIS A 160 -0.70 -9.72 5.18
CA HIS A 160 -2.15 -9.77 5.43
C HIS A 160 -2.86 -10.63 4.38
N ASP A 161 -2.57 -10.41 3.09
CA ASP A 161 -3.15 -11.18 1.98
C ASP A 161 -2.80 -12.68 2.09
N ALA A 162 -1.55 -13.01 2.41
CA ALA A 162 -1.11 -14.40 2.57
C ALA A 162 -1.78 -15.08 3.78
N LEU A 163 -1.98 -14.34 4.87
CA LEU A 163 -2.58 -14.85 6.10
C LEU A 163 -4.05 -15.22 5.97
N GLN A 164 -4.76 -14.66 4.98
CA GLN A 164 -6.17 -15.01 4.75
C GLN A 164 -6.33 -16.50 4.39
N SER A 165 -5.33 -17.10 3.74
CA SER A 165 -5.32 -18.54 3.43
C SER A 165 -4.58 -19.41 4.46
N GLU A 166 -4.09 -18.82 5.55
CA GLU A 166 -3.25 -19.53 6.52
C GLU A 166 -4.06 -20.08 7.69
N ASP A 167 -4.36 -21.38 7.69
CA ASP A 167 -5.18 -22.03 8.73
C ASP A 167 -4.48 -22.08 10.10
N GLU A 168 -3.15 -22.12 10.13
CA GLU A 168 -2.36 -22.18 11.36
C GLU A 168 -2.41 -20.87 12.17
N VAL A 169 -2.84 -19.77 11.56
CA VAL A 169 -2.96 -18.46 12.21
C VAL A 169 -4.43 -18.12 12.41
N GLN A 170 -4.84 -17.94 13.65
CA GLN A 170 -6.18 -17.45 13.97
C GLN A 170 -6.23 -15.92 13.92
N SER A 171 -7.37 -15.37 13.52
CA SER A 171 -7.57 -13.93 13.52
C SER A 171 -7.81 -13.43 14.95
N ALA A 172 -7.22 -12.30 15.32
CA ALA A 172 -7.59 -11.60 16.54
C ALA A 172 -9.06 -11.13 16.49
N THR A 173 -9.67 -10.90 17.67
CA THR A 173 -10.97 -10.22 17.80
C THR A 173 -10.90 -8.76 17.33
N ALA A 174 -12.05 -8.10 17.21
CA ALA A 174 -12.14 -6.72 16.72
C ALA A 174 -11.44 -5.69 17.63
N ASP A 175 -11.27 -6.01 18.91
CA ASP A 175 -10.53 -5.23 19.91
C ASP A 175 -9.08 -5.72 20.09
N GLY A 176 -8.64 -6.74 19.35
CA GLY A 176 -7.35 -7.39 19.50
C GLY A 176 -6.15 -6.45 19.44
N MET A 177 -6.22 -5.36 18.65
CA MET A 177 -5.17 -4.33 18.63
C MET A 177 -5.01 -3.64 19.99
N ALA A 178 -6.12 -3.20 20.59
CA ALA A 178 -6.12 -2.59 21.92
C ALA A 178 -5.65 -3.59 22.98
N GLN A 179 -6.06 -4.86 22.89
CA GLN A 179 -5.60 -5.90 23.80
C GLN A 179 -4.08 -6.11 23.72
N ALA A 180 -3.54 -6.15 22.50
CA ALA A 180 -2.10 -6.32 22.27
C ALA A 180 -1.29 -5.11 22.78
N THR A 181 -1.80 -3.90 22.59
CA THR A 181 -1.20 -2.67 23.12
C THR A 181 -1.23 -2.63 24.64
N ASP A 182 -2.38 -2.94 25.27
CA ASP A 182 -2.49 -3.01 26.72
C ASP A 182 -1.47 -4.01 27.29
N ARG A 183 -1.36 -5.19 26.66
CA ARG A 183 -0.39 -6.23 27.04
C ARG A 183 1.03 -5.73 26.91
N LEU A 184 1.37 -5.05 25.82
CA LEU A 184 2.71 -4.49 25.61
C LEU A 184 3.08 -3.49 26.72
N HIS A 185 2.16 -2.59 27.07
CA HIS A 185 2.38 -1.63 28.17
C HIS A 185 2.54 -2.34 29.50
N ALA A 186 1.69 -3.33 29.79
CA ALA A 186 1.81 -4.15 31.00
C ALA A 186 3.14 -4.92 31.06
N GLU A 187 3.59 -5.56 29.97
CA GLU A 187 4.86 -6.29 29.92
C GLU A 187 6.09 -5.40 30.08
N ARG A 188 6.04 -4.17 29.53
CA ARG A 188 7.11 -3.17 29.72
C ARG A 188 7.14 -2.70 31.16
N TRP A 189 5.99 -2.34 31.71
CA TRP A 189 5.87 -1.91 33.09
C TRP A 189 6.29 -3.00 34.08
N MET A 190 5.88 -4.25 33.89
CA MET A 190 6.27 -5.35 34.79
C MET A 190 7.79 -5.53 34.84
N ARG A 191 8.48 -5.40 33.69
CA ARG A 191 9.95 -5.46 33.64
C ARG A 191 10.61 -4.32 34.39
N THR A 192 10.13 -3.08 34.21
CA THR A 192 10.67 -1.92 34.92
C THR A 192 10.34 -1.96 36.41
N ALA A 193 9.14 -2.41 36.77
CA ALA A 193 8.65 -2.55 38.13
C ALA A 193 9.49 -3.55 38.95
N GLN A 194 9.80 -4.72 38.37
CA GLN A 194 10.68 -5.71 39.02
C GLN A 194 12.09 -5.16 39.25
N GLN A 195 12.62 -4.37 38.32
CA GLN A 195 13.94 -3.75 38.46
C GLN A 195 13.94 -2.63 39.51
N ALA A 196 12.90 -1.79 39.53
CA ALA A 196 12.75 -0.71 40.49
C ALA A 196 12.62 -1.27 41.92
N GLU A 197 11.81 -2.30 42.12
CA GLU A 197 11.65 -2.95 43.43
C GLU A 197 12.96 -3.60 43.91
N ALA A 198 13.71 -4.25 43.02
CA ALA A 198 15.02 -4.81 43.35
C ALA A 198 16.05 -3.73 43.78
N LYS A 199 15.85 -2.47 43.37
CA LYS A 199 16.68 -1.31 43.72
C LYS A 199 16.10 -0.45 44.84
N GLY A 200 14.89 -0.76 45.33
CA GLY A 200 14.18 0.07 46.30
C GLY A 200 13.70 1.43 45.76
N GLU A 201 13.56 1.57 44.44
CA GLU A 201 13.11 2.80 43.78
C GLU A 201 11.58 2.92 43.75
N PRO A 202 11.03 4.14 43.69
CA PRO A 202 9.58 4.35 43.59
C PRO A 202 9.03 3.88 42.24
N LEU A 203 7.88 3.20 42.30
CA LEU A 203 7.13 2.78 41.11
C LEU A 203 6.23 3.93 40.64
N VAL A 204 6.75 4.75 39.73
CA VAL A 204 5.96 5.80 39.07
C VAL A 204 5.22 5.21 37.87
N LEU A 205 3.96 5.59 37.71
CA LEU A 205 3.08 5.07 36.67
C LEU A 205 2.20 6.17 36.10
N ASP A 206 2.16 6.30 34.78
CA ASP A 206 1.19 7.17 34.11
C ASP A 206 -0.20 6.50 34.05
N LYS A 207 -1.23 7.33 33.88
CA LYS A 207 -2.63 6.89 33.90
C LYS A 207 -2.93 5.86 32.80
N ASP A 208 -2.41 6.03 31.59
CA ASP A 208 -2.73 5.16 30.45
C ASP A 208 -2.12 3.76 30.64
N THR A 209 -0.87 3.69 31.12
CA THR A 209 -0.22 2.43 31.47
C THR A 209 -0.96 1.74 32.62
N ALA A 210 -1.39 2.50 33.62
CA ALA A 210 -2.16 1.97 34.74
C ALA A 210 -3.50 1.35 34.28
N GLU A 211 -4.23 2.04 33.42
CA GLU A 211 -5.50 1.54 32.86
C GLU A 211 -5.27 0.28 32.01
N SER A 212 -4.18 0.25 31.24
CA SER A 212 -3.75 -0.92 30.47
C SER A 212 -3.51 -2.14 31.36
N ILE A 213 -2.79 -1.96 32.46
CA ILE A 213 -2.55 -3.03 33.46
C ILE A 213 -3.87 -3.50 34.05
N SER A 214 -4.78 -2.58 34.38
CA SER A 214 -6.10 -2.91 34.93
C SER A 214 -6.89 -3.81 33.98
N ARG A 215 -6.97 -3.43 32.70
CA ARG A 215 -7.66 -4.21 31.67
C ARG A 215 -7.03 -5.59 31.46
N VAL A 216 -5.70 -5.66 31.44
CA VAL A 216 -4.97 -6.93 31.26
C VAL A 216 -5.18 -7.87 32.44
N MET A 217 -5.05 -7.38 33.67
CA MET A 217 -5.26 -8.18 34.88
C MET A 217 -6.72 -8.62 35.02
N GLN A 218 -7.68 -7.75 34.71
CA GLN A 218 -9.09 -8.10 34.71
C GLN A 218 -9.42 -9.22 33.71
N ARG A 219 -8.88 -9.15 32.47
CA ARG A 219 -9.00 -10.23 31.49
C ARG A 219 -8.38 -11.54 31.98
N ALA A 220 -7.28 -11.44 32.73
CA ALA A 220 -6.61 -12.59 33.34
C ALA A 220 -7.36 -13.18 34.55
N GLY A 221 -8.48 -12.59 34.98
CA GLY A 221 -9.24 -13.00 36.16
C GLY A 221 -8.68 -12.45 37.49
N ALA A 222 -7.66 -11.60 37.46
CA ALA A 222 -7.11 -10.94 38.64
C ALA A 222 -7.92 -9.67 38.96
N THR A 223 -8.43 -9.58 40.19
CA THR A 223 -9.18 -8.39 40.64
C THR A 223 -8.22 -7.34 41.19
N LEU A 224 -8.22 -6.16 40.58
CA LEU A 224 -7.48 -4.99 41.10
C LEU A 224 -8.46 -3.99 41.72
N PRO A 225 -8.07 -3.31 42.82
CA PRO A 225 -8.87 -2.22 43.36
C PRO A 225 -8.99 -1.08 42.33
N PRO A 226 -10.13 -0.36 42.32
CA PRO A 226 -10.32 0.76 41.42
C PRO A 226 -9.24 1.82 41.68
N MET A 227 -8.82 2.51 40.63
CA MET A 227 -7.93 3.65 40.78
C MET A 227 -8.64 4.79 41.51
N THR A 228 -8.34 4.94 42.79
CA THR A 228 -8.81 6.07 43.60
C THR A 228 -7.62 6.92 44.01
N GLY A 229 -7.54 8.16 43.52
CA GLY A 229 -6.55 9.16 43.98
C GLY A 229 -5.09 8.87 43.60
N ASP A 230 -4.22 9.87 43.76
CA ASP A 230 -2.93 10.05 43.08
C ASP A 230 -2.04 8.79 42.94
N LEU A 231 -1.70 8.46 41.69
CA LEU A 231 -0.72 7.43 41.32
C LEU A 231 0.69 7.72 41.90
N GLU A 232 0.91 8.94 42.41
CA GLU A 232 2.16 9.42 43.01
C GLU A 232 2.53 8.70 44.32
N ASP A 233 1.55 8.20 45.08
CA ASP A 233 1.81 7.48 46.34
C ASP A 233 2.39 6.07 46.14
N GLY A 234 2.43 5.57 44.89
CA GLY A 234 3.02 4.28 44.52
C GLY A 234 2.32 3.04 45.12
N ALA A 235 1.22 3.23 45.88
CA ALA A 235 0.48 2.15 46.52
C ALA A 235 -0.24 1.25 45.51
N TRP A 236 -0.92 1.85 44.53
CA TRP A 236 -1.63 1.11 43.49
C TRP A 236 -0.67 0.31 42.58
N PRO A 237 0.44 0.87 42.07
CA PRO A 237 1.43 0.10 41.32
C PRO A 237 1.99 -1.12 42.09
N LYS A 238 2.22 -1.01 43.40
CA LYS A 238 2.66 -2.13 44.25
C LYS A 238 1.60 -3.23 44.34
N GLN A 239 0.33 -2.85 44.54
CA GLN A 239 -0.78 -3.80 44.56
C GLN A 239 -0.95 -4.52 43.22
N ALA A 240 -0.82 -3.79 42.11
CA ALA A 240 -0.87 -4.36 40.77
C ALA A 240 0.26 -5.37 40.53
N LEU A 241 1.47 -5.08 41.00
CA LEU A 241 2.62 -5.98 40.87
C LEU A 241 2.43 -7.26 41.70
N GLN A 242 1.87 -7.13 42.91
CA GLN A 242 1.55 -8.27 43.76
C GLN A 242 0.43 -9.15 43.17
N ALA A 243 -0.60 -8.53 42.58
CA ALA A 243 -1.67 -9.27 41.90
C ALA A 243 -1.12 -10.04 40.69
N TYR A 244 -0.25 -9.42 39.89
CA TYR A 244 0.41 -10.09 38.77
C TYR A 244 1.25 -11.29 39.22
N ARG A 245 2.04 -11.15 40.29
CA ARG A 245 2.82 -12.27 40.86
C ARG A 245 1.93 -13.41 41.35
N SER A 246 0.83 -13.06 42.01
CA SER A 246 -0.13 -14.04 42.53
C SER A 246 -0.78 -14.80 41.37
N TRP A 247 -1.15 -14.09 40.31
CA TRP A 247 -1.65 -14.69 39.07
C TRP A 247 -0.60 -15.60 38.43
N GLN A 248 0.64 -15.13 38.25
CA GLN A 248 1.73 -15.92 37.67
C GLN A 248 2.03 -17.19 38.48
N PHE A 249 1.91 -17.14 39.81
CA PHE A 249 2.07 -18.29 40.68
C PHE A 249 0.94 -19.30 40.52
N GLN A 250 -0.30 -18.84 40.36
CA GLN A 250 -1.48 -19.70 40.13
C GLN A 250 -1.51 -20.28 38.71
N HIS A 251 -0.85 -19.60 37.76
CA HIS A 251 -0.83 -19.94 36.34
C HIS A 251 0.61 -20.13 35.82
N PRO A 252 1.35 -21.15 36.32
CA PRO A 252 2.73 -21.35 35.95
C PRO A 252 2.85 -21.76 34.47
N GLY A 253 3.37 -20.85 33.65
CA GLY A 253 3.60 -21.07 32.21
C GLY A 253 2.53 -20.49 31.29
N ASP A 254 1.40 -20.04 31.84
CA ASP A 254 0.39 -19.34 31.05
C ASP A 254 0.88 -17.94 30.65
N LYS A 255 0.40 -17.47 29.50
CA LYS A 255 0.69 -16.13 28.98
C LYS A 255 -0.62 -15.37 28.81
N LEU A 256 -0.54 -14.06 29.01
CA LEU A 256 -1.67 -13.14 28.87
C LEU A 256 -2.01 -12.92 27.39
N ASP A 257 -2.64 -13.87 26.72
CA ASP A 257 -2.89 -13.82 25.27
C ASP A 257 -3.99 -12.83 24.85
N ILE A 258 -4.01 -12.50 23.56
CA ILE A 258 -5.10 -11.73 22.96
C ILE A 258 -6.25 -12.68 22.63
N ASP A 259 -7.46 -12.17 22.71
CA ASP A 259 -8.64 -12.92 22.32
C ASP A 259 -8.64 -13.14 20.81
N LEU A 260 -8.97 -14.38 20.43
CA LEU A 260 -9.01 -14.83 19.05
C LEU A 260 -10.46 -15.01 18.62
N LYS A 261 -10.75 -14.76 17.34
CA LYS A 261 -12.07 -15.03 16.79
C LYS A 261 -12.34 -16.53 16.84
N PRO A 262 -13.57 -16.95 17.22
CA PRO A 262 -13.96 -18.34 17.09
C PRO A 262 -13.85 -18.75 15.62
N ALA A 263 -13.24 -19.89 15.36
CA ALA A 263 -13.15 -20.43 14.01
C ALA A 263 -14.57 -20.68 13.50
N ALA A 264 -15.04 -19.88 12.54
CA ALA A 264 -16.33 -20.12 11.91
C ALA A 264 -16.26 -21.47 11.18
N GLU A 265 -17.23 -22.37 11.42
CA GLU A 265 -17.25 -23.73 10.86
C GLU A 265 -17.28 -23.78 9.31
N GLU A 266 -17.46 -22.65 8.62
CA GLU A 266 -17.48 -22.58 7.16
C GLU A 266 -16.08 -22.64 6.52
N ASP A 267 -15.01 -22.26 7.23
CA ASP A 267 -13.65 -22.27 6.69
C ASP A 267 -13.05 -23.69 6.54
N LYS A 268 -13.62 -24.68 7.23
CA LYS A 268 -13.23 -26.10 7.06
C LYS A 268 -13.90 -26.78 5.86
N LYS A 269 -14.83 -26.12 5.16
CA LYS A 269 -15.59 -26.71 4.04
C LYS A 269 -15.09 -26.31 2.64
N VAL A 270 -14.03 -25.52 2.52
CA VAL A 270 -13.52 -25.07 1.20
C VAL A 270 -12.61 -26.11 0.52
N PHE A 271 -12.18 -27.17 1.22
CA PHE A 271 -11.47 -28.30 0.60
C PHE A 271 -12.35 -29.56 0.49
N LYS A 272 -13.33 -29.53 -0.43
CA LYS A 272 -13.75 -30.74 -1.15
C LYS A 272 -14.12 -30.43 -2.61
N GLU A 273 -13.39 -31.13 -3.48
CA GLU A 273 -13.57 -31.38 -4.91
C GLU A 273 -13.35 -30.24 -5.93
N PRO A 274 -12.46 -30.45 -6.92
CA PRO A 274 -12.46 -29.62 -8.12
C PRO A 274 -13.79 -29.82 -8.87
N PRO A 275 -14.38 -28.78 -9.47
CA PRO A 275 -15.64 -28.93 -10.17
C PRO A 275 -15.44 -29.90 -11.34
N ARG A 276 -16.17 -31.02 -11.32
CA ARG A 276 -16.41 -31.81 -12.53
C ARG A 276 -17.02 -30.89 -13.57
N PRO A 277 -16.53 -30.88 -14.83
CA PRO A 277 -17.23 -30.18 -15.89
C PRO A 277 -18.59 -30.84 -16.06
N ALA A 278 -19.66 -30.07 -15.83
CA ALA A 278 -21.00 -30.47 -16.18
C ALA A 278 -21.10 -30.61 -17.70
N ALA A 279 -21.58 -31.76 -18.14
CA ALA A 279 -21.89 -32.03 -19.52
C ALA A 279 -22.95 -31.04 -20.04
N GLU A 280 -22.70 -30.58 -21.27
CA GLU A 280 -23.68 -30.25 -22.31
C GLU A 280 -24.91 -29.41 -21.92
N ALA A 281 -24.81 -28.11 -22.19
CA ALA A 281 -25.96 -27.31 -22.58
C ALA A 281 -25.86 -27.01 -24.08
N VAL A 282 -26.88 -27.47 -24.81
CA VAL A 282 -27.05 -27.38 -26.25
C VAL A 282 -27.15 -25.92 -26.71
N GLY A 283 -26.21 -25.55 -27.58
CA GLY A 283 -26.36 -24.67 -28.75
C GLY A 283 -27.27 -23.45 -28.69
N GLU A 284 -26.68 -22.27 -28.46
CA GLU A 284 -27.06 -21.05 -29.16
C GLU A 284 -25.83 -20.51 -29.90
N GLN A 285 -25.84 -20.63 -31.23
CA GLN A 285 -24.75 -20.22 -32.11
C GLN A 285 -24.56 -18.69 -32.06
N LEU A 286 -23.59 -18.23 -31.26
CA LEU A 286 -22.88 -16.99 -31.52
C LEU A 286 -22.20 -17.09 -32.89
N PRO A 287 -22.20 -16.04 -33.73
CA PRO A 287 -21.58 -16.11 -35.05
C PRO A 287 -20.12 -16.50 -34.92
N GLN A 288 -19.79 -17.69 -35.45
CA GLN A 288 -18.44 -18.23 -35.50
C GLN A 288 -17.58 -17.28 -36.34
N GLN A 289 -16.82 -16.41 -35.67
CA GLN A 289 -15.63 -15.85 -36.31
C GLN A 289 -14.69 -17.01 -36.60
N ALA A 290 -14.36 -17.20 -37.87
CA ALA A 290 -13.44 -18.23 -38.32
C ALA A 290 -12.17 -18.20 -37.45
N LEU A 291 -11.84 -19.34 -36.85
CA LEU A 291 -10.60 -19.51 -36.09
C LEU A 291 -9.43 -19.08 -36.99
N PRO A 292 -8.57 -18.13 -36.55
CA PRO A 292 -7.44 -17.70 -37.35
C PRO A 292 -6.55 -18.90 -37.66
N SER A 293 -6.15 -19.05 -38.92
CA SER A 293 -5.31 -20.16 -39.34
C SER A 293 -4.00 -20.19 -38.53
N PRO A 294 -3.39 -21.37 -38.28
CA PRO A 294 -2.13 -21.49 -37.55
C PRO A 294 -1.01 -20.61 -38.13
N GLN A 295 -1.01 -20.42 -39.46
CA GLN A 295 -0.09 -19.51 -40.15
C GLN A 295 -0.32 -18.04 -39.81
N LYS A 296 -1.59 -17.63 -39.65
CA LYS A 296 -1.95 -16.27 -39.23
C LYS A 296 -1.56 -16.04 -37.76
N LEU A 297 -1.74 -17.04 -36.91
CA LEU A 297 -1.28 -16.99 -35.51
C LEU A 297 0.24 -16.90 -35.41
N GLY A 298 0.98 -17.67 -36.21
CA GLY A 298 2.45 -17.61 -36.27
C GLY A 298 2.98 -16.27 -36.78
N ARG A 299 2.38 -15.71 -37.84
CA ARG A 299 2.73 -14.38 -38.36
C ARG A 299 2.43 -13.27 -37.35
N ASP A 300 1.26 -13.33 -36.70
CA ASP A 300 0.88 -12.36 -35.66
C ASP A 300 1.83 -12.47 -34.44
N ALA A 301 2.26 -13.67 -34.05
CA ALA A 301 3.22 -13.86 -32.97
C ALA A 301 4.62 -13.30 -33.31
N LEU A 302 5.11 -13.56 -34.53
CA LEU A 302 6.39 -13.05 -35.01
C LEU A 302 6.38 -11.52 -35.14
N ALA A 303 5.30 -10.93 -35.66
CA ALA A 303 5.13 -9.49 -35.74
C ALA A 303 5.16 -8.83 -34.34
N ARG A 304 4.53 -9.45 -33.33
CA ARG A 304 4.56 -9.00 -31.94
C ARG A 304 5.95 -9.10 -31.32
N GLN A 305 6.71 -10.14 -31.65
CA GLN A 305 8.08 -10.30 -31.17
C GLN A 305 9.01 -9.25 -31.81
N GLN A 306 8.85 -9.00 -33.11
CA GLN A 306 9.61 -7.96 -33.83
C GLN A 306 9.31 -6.55 -33.29
N ALA A 307 8.06 -6.24 -32.97
CA ALA A 307 7.70 -4.96 -32.36
C ALA A 307 8.40 -4.76 -31.00
N GLN A 308 8.37 -5.78 -30.14
CA GLN A 308 9.05 -5.72 -28.84
C GLN A 308 10.57 -5.58 -28.99
N ALA A 309 11.19 -6.29 -29.95
CA ALA A 309 12.61 -6.16 -30.24
C ALA A 309 12.97 -4.77 -30.81
N HIS A 310 12.10 -4.17 -31.63
CA HIS A 310 12.33 -2.87 -32.23
C HIS A 310 12.28 -1.72 -31.22
N TYR A 311 11.29 -1.75 -30.31
CA TYR A 311 11.10 -0.68 -29.33
C TYR A 311 11.79 -0.93 -27.98
N GLY A 312 12.26 -2.16 -27.70
CA GLY A 312 12.79 -2.54 -26.39
C GLY A 312 11.75 -2.49 -25.26
N ILE A 313 10.47 -2.43 -25.60
CA ILE A 313 9.34 -2.29 -24.68
C ILE A 313 8.41 -3.49 -24.86
N SER A 314 7.87 -3.99 -23.75
CA SER A 314 6.92 -5.11 -23.77
C SER A 314 5.67 -4.77 -24.58
N LEU A 315 5.07 -5.77 -25.23
CA LEU A 315 3.88 -5.55 -26.06
C LEU A 315 2.72 -4.89 -25.28
N PRO A 316 2.38 -5.31 -24.04
CA PRO A 316 1.31 -4.65 -23.28
C PRO A 316 1.56 -3.15 -23.09
N MET A 317 2.81 -2.76 -22.86
CA MET A 317 3.18 -1.35 -22.70
C MET A 317 3.13 -0.58 -24.01
N LEU A 318 3.58 -1.16 -25.12
CA LEU A 318 3.39 -0.56 -26.44
C LEU A 318 1.90 -0.34 -26.77
N GLN A 319 1.06 -1.31 -26.42
CA GLN A 319 -0.39 -1.20 -26.61
C GLN A 319 -1.00 -0.11 -25.73
N LEU A 320 -0.54 0.00 -24.47
CA LEU A 320 -0.95 1.06 -23.55
C LEU A 320 -0.56 2.44 -24.09
N ILE A 321 0.68 2.61 -24.55
CA ILE A 321 1.18 3.88 -25.10
C ILE A 321 0.43 4.25 -26.39
N LYS A 322 0.20 3.28 -27.29
CA LYS A 322 -0.59 3.49 -28.52
C LYS A 322 -2.06 3.87 -28.22
N GLY A 323 -2.60 3.34 -27.12
CA GLY A 323 -3.97 3.58 -26.68
C GLY A 323 -4.18 4.93 -26.00
N THR A 324 -3.13 5.54 -25.47
CA THR A 324 -3.19 6.67 -24.56
C THR A 324 -2.62 7.94 -25.20
N ASP A 325 -3.47 8.92 -25.48
CA ASP A 325 -3.03 10.27 -25.88
C ASP A 325 -2.80 11.13 -24.65
N ILE A 326 -1.55 11.55 -24.43
CA ILE A 326 -1.10 12.21 -23.19
C ILE A 326 -1.69 13.61 -23.07
N ALA A 327 -1.89 14.29 -24.21
CA ALA A 327 -2.47 15.62 -24.24
C ALA A 327 -3.90 15.67 -23.72
N GLY A 328 -4.63 14.54 -23.80
CA GLY A 328 -6.02 14.42 -23.35
C GLY A 328 -6.19 13.86 -21.93
N LEU A 329 -5.11 13.56 -21.20
CA LEU A 329 -5.22 12.97 -19.87
C LEU A 329 -5.54 14.01 -18.80
N SER A 330 -6.43 13.63 -17.89
CA SER A 330 -6.52 14.31 -16.59
C SER A 330 -5.24 14.09 -15.77
N ILE A 331 -5.02 14.93 -14.76
CA ILE A 331 -3.86 14.79 -13.87
C ILE A 331 -3.84 13.42 -13.16
N ASP A 332 -4.99 12.95 -12.69
CA ASP A 332 -5.09 11.64 -12.03
C ASP A 332 -4.80 10.50 -13.03
N GLN A 333 -5.27 10.63 -14.26
CA GLN A 333 -4.97 9.66 -15.33
C GLN A 333 -3.49 9.66 -15.68
N LEU A 334 -2.86 10.84 -15.74
CA LEU A 334 -1.42 10.95 -15.99
C LEU A 334 -0.61 10.32 -14.85
N LYS A 335 -1.03 10.51 -13.60
CA LYS A 335 -0.41 9.89 -12.42
C LYS A 335 -0.51 8.36 -12.44
N GLN A 336 -1.67 7.82 -12.81
CA GLN A 336 -1.84 6.37 -12.97
C GLN A 336 -1.03 5.84 -14.15
N TYR A 337 -1.03 6.56 -15.27
CA TYR A 337 -0.30 6.20 -16.47
C TYR A 337 1.22 6.19 -16.24
N SER A 338 1.77 7.20 -15.56
CA SER A 338 3.20 7.24 -15.23
C SER A 338 3.63 6.08 -14.33
N ARG A 339 2.81 5.71 -13.33
CA ARG A 339 3.04 4.54 -12.48
C ARG A 339 3.06 3.24 -13.29
N LEU A 340 2.06 3.04 -14.17
CA LEU A 340 2.03 1.85 -15.03
C LEU A 340 3.25 1.76 -15.96
N LEU A 341 3.71 2.88 -16.50
CA LEU A 341 4.90 2.92 -17.34
C LEU A 341 6.19 2.67 -16.53
N GLN A 342 6.24 3.12 -15.28
CA GLN A 342 7.36 2.83 -14.37
C GLN A 342 7.40 1.34 -14.02
N ASP A 343 6.27 0.76 -13.60
CA ASP A 343 6.16 -0.67 -13.27
C ASP A 343 6.45 -1.56 -14.49
N GLY A 344 6.06 -1.09 -15.68
CA GLY A 344 6.34 -1.75 -16.96
C GLY A 344 7.77 -1.55 -17.48
N GLY A 345 8.64 -0.82 -16.76
CA GLY A 345 10.03 -0.56 -17.13
C GLY A 345 10.24 0.43 -18.28
N VAL A 346 9.19 1.14 -18.71
CA VAL A 346 9.26 2.15 -19.78
C VAL A 346 9.81 3.48 -19.27
N LEU A 347 9.45 3.85 -18.04
CA LEU A 347 9.99 5.02 -17.36
C LEU A 347 10.96 4.58 -16.27
N SER A 348 12.11 5.24 -16.21
CA SER A 348 12.97 5.16 -15.03
C SER A 348 12.27 5.79 -13.83
N ARG A 349 12.74 5.48 -12.61
CA ARG A 349 12.24 6.12 -11.39
C ARG A 349 12.40 7.64 -11.45
N ASP A 350 13.57 8.13 -11.87
CA ASP A 350 13.82 9.57 -12.00
C ASP A 350 12.90 10.24 -13.02
N ASP A 351 12.61 9.58 -14.15
CA ASP A 351 11.69 10.08 -15.17
C ASP A 351 10.27 10.17 -14.61
N ALA A 352 9.79 9.15 -13.90
CA ALA A 352 8.47 9.16 -13.28
C ALA A 352 8.38 10.24 -12.18
N GLU A 353 9.41 10.38 -11.36
CA GLU A 353 9.47 11.40 -10.32
C GLU A 353 9.55 12.83 -10.89
N SER A 354 10.13 13.01 -12.08
CA SER A 354 10.19 14.32 -12.73
C SER A 354 8.81 14.88 -13.06
N LEU A 355 7.80 14.00 -13.20
CA LEU A 355 6.39 14.31 -13.43
C LEU A 355 5.59 14.64 -12.16
N LEU A 356 6.20 14.52 -10.97
CA LEU A 356 5.51 14.78 -9.69
C LEU A 356 5.03 16.22 -9.54
N PRO A 357 5.80 17.26 -9.93
CA PRO A 357 5.30 18.64 -9.85
C PRO A 357 4.00 18.86 -10.62
N LEU A 358 3.92 18.35 -11.84
CA LEU A 358 2.72 18.39 -12.67
C LEU A 358 1.56 17.63 -12.02
N THR A 359 1.82 16.41 -11.54
CA THR A 359 0.77 15.50 -11.05
C THR A 359 0.25 15.85 -9.65
N GLN A 360 1.00 16.61 -8.85
CA GLN A 360 0.58 17.02 -7.50
C GLN A 360 0.05 18.46 -7.43
N ARG A 361 0.50 19.37 -8.30
CA ARG A 361 0.07 20.79 -8.29
C ARG A 361 -1.16 21.09 -9.17
N GLY A 362 -1.71 20.10 -9.88
CA GLY A 362 -3.07 20.15 -10.42
C GLY A 362 -3.29 21.08 -11.63
N MET A 363 -2.42 21.02 -12.64
CA MET A 363 -2.55 21.84 -13.85
C MET A 363 -3.18 21.09 -15.03
N ALA A 364 -4.21 21.65 -15.65
CA ALA A 364 -5.04 20.98 -16.66
C ALA A 364 -4.38 20.73 -18.04
N ASP A 365 -3.11 21.09 -18.22
CA ASP A 365 -2.41 20.95 -19.51
C ASP A 365 -1.02 20.32 -19.30
N PRO A 366 -0.94 18.97 -19.40
CA PRO A 366 0.30 18.23 -19.21
C PRO A 366 1.43 18.69 -20.13
N MET A 367 1.12 18.92 -21.41
CA MET A 367 2.14 19.15 -22.44
C MET A 367 2.79 20.53 -22.36
N ASN A 368 2.09 21.51 -21.77
CA ASN A 368 2.59 22.88 -21.67
C ASN A 368 3.02 23.29 -20.26
N TYR A 369 2.81 22.45 -19.24
CA TYR A 369 3.21 22.75 -17.85
C TYR A 369 4.69 23.11 -17.75
N TYR A 370 5.58 22.21 -18.13
CA TYR A 370 7.02 22.43 -17.99
C TYR A 370 7.56 23.49 -18.95
N LYS A 371 7.04 23.57 -20.18
CA LYS A 371 7.36 24.65 -21.13
C LYS A 371 7.07 26.03 -20.55
N ARG A 372 5.89 26.22 -19.94
CA ARG A 372 5.49 27.48 -19.31
C ARG A 372 6.40 27.84 -18.14
N ASP A 373 6.72 26.87 -17.29
CA ASP A 373 7.58 27.08 -16.13
C ASP A 373 9.02 27.42 -16.54
N LEU A 374 9.58 26.72 -17.53
CA LEU A 374 10.90 27.02 -18.08
C LEU A 374 10.97 28.42 -18.71
N ASN A 375 9.94 28.81 -19.47
CA ASN A 375 9.85 30.15 -20.06
C ASN A 375 9.74 31.24 -18.98
N TRP A 376 8.95 31.00 -17.93
CA TRP A 376 8.84 31.90 -16.79
C TRP A 376 10.18 32.07 -16.06
N LEU A 377 10.89 30.97 -15.79
CA LEU A 377 12.22 31.00 -15.18
C LEU A 377 13.24 31.76 -16.04
N ALA A 378 13.22 31.54 -17.35
CA ALA A 378 14.08 32.27 -18.29
C ALA A 378 13.79 33.78 -18.28
N SER A 379 12.51 34.17 -18.27
CA SER A 379 12.10 35.58 -18.18
C SER A 379 12.55 36.22 -16.86
N MET A 380 12.45 35.51 -15.74
CA MET A 380 12.90 36.01 -14.44
C MET A 380 14.41 36.28 -14.42
N ARG A 381 15.21 35.35 -14.98
CA ARG A 381 16.66 35.52 -15.14
C ARG A 381 17.01 36.73 -16.00
N GLN A 382 16.32 36.91 -17.13
CA GLN A 382 16.53 38.07 -18.00
C GLN A 382 16.25 39.41 -17.30
N GLN A 383 15.32 39.40 -16.34
CA GLN A 383 14.97 40.57 -15.52
C GLN A 383 15.87 40.74 -14.29
N GLY A 384 16.90 39.90 -14.11
CA GLY A 384 17.77 39.92 -12.93
C GLY A 384 17.04 39.56 -11.63
N ARG A 385 15.89 38.88 -11.71
CA ARG A 385 15.08 38.48 -10.57
C ARG A 385 15.31 37.00 -10.27
N THR A 386 15.41 36.66 -8.99
CA THR A 386 15.38 35.28 -8.53
C THR A 386 13.95 34.89 -8.16
N PRO A 387 13.48 33.69 -8.57
CA PRO A 387 12.20 33.19 -8.11
C PRO A 387 12.21 33.02 -6.59
N GLN A 388 11.26 33.67 -5.92
CA GLN A 388 11.01 33.46 -4.50
C GLN A 388 10.06 32.27 -4.37
N TYR A 389 10.57 31.19 -3.80
CA TYR A 389 9.75 30.01 -3.50
C TYR A 389 9.22 30.17 -2.08
N ALA A 390 7.95 29.80 -1.87
CA ALA A 390 7.32 29.84 -0.57
C ALA A 390 7.96 28.76 0.33
N ALA A 391 9.10 29.08 0.95
CA ALA A 391 9.63 28.29 2.03
C ALA A 391 8.86 28.65 3.30
N ALA A 392 8.30 27.67 3.99
CA ALA A 392 7.78 27.87 5.34
C ALA A 392 8.90 28.49 6.21
N GLY A 393 8.61 29.64 6.86
CA GLY A 393 9.54 30.29 7.78
C GLY A 393 10.58 31.24 7.17
N ASN A 394 10.31 31.93 6.04
CA ASN A 394 11.22 32.93 5.44
C ASN A 394 12.60 32.39 5.00
N MET A 395 12.69 31.12 4.65
CA MET A 395 13.94 30.45 4.29
C MET A 395 14.22 30.47 2.77
N ALA A 396 14.29 31.66 2.17
CA ALA A 396 14.56 31.83 0.73
C ALA A 396 15.87 31.16 0.25
N GLY A 397 16.80 30.85 1.16
CA GLY A 397 18.05 30.14 0.87
C GLY A 397 17.93 28.62 0.68
N LEU A 398 16.73 28.03 0.84
CA LEU A 398 16.51 26.59 0.66
C LEU A 398 16.08 26.20 -0.76
N ALA A 399 15.70 27.17 -1.58
CA ALA A 399 15.23 26.92 -2.93
C ALA A 399 16.37 26.55 -3.90
N ASN A 400 16.09 25.64 -4.83
CA ASN A 400 17.06 25.15 -5.79
C ASN A 400 16.59 25.36 -7.23
N GLU A 401 16.78 26.57 -7.74
CA GLU A 401 16.38 26.95 -9.10
C GLU A 401 17.07 26.09 -10.18
N ALA A 402 18.37 25.82 -10.02
CA ALA A 402 19.10 24.96 -10.95
C ALA A 402 18.57 23.52 -10.95
N GLY A 403 18.16 23.02 -9.79
CA GLY A 403 17.48 21.73 -9.65
C GLY A 403 16.13 21.72 -10.37
N ARG A 404 15.31 22.76 -10.16
CA ARG A 404 14.03 22.91 -10.85
C ARG A 404 14.18 22.91 -12.37
N ILE A 405 15.09 23.72 -12.92
CA ILE A 405 15.28 23.78 -14.38
C ILE A 405 15.65 22.42 -14.95
N ARG A 406 16.57 21.69 -14.31
CA ARG A 406 16.92 20.34 -14.75
C ARG A 406 15.72 19.39 -14.68
N ASN A 407 14.94 19.46 -13.61
CA ASN A 407 13.73 18.66 -13.46
C ASN A 407 12.69 18.99 -14.53
N ASP A 408 12.42 20.26 -14.77
CA ASP A 408 11.40 20.70 -15.72
C ASP A 408 11.81 20.35 -17.16
N GLN A 409 13.10 20.44 -17.49
CA GLN A 409 13.65 19.94 -18.76
C GLN A 409 13.45 18.43 -18.89
N GLN A 410 13.73 17.66 -17.83
CA GLN A 410 13.53 16.21 -17.84
C GLN A 410 12.04 15.84 -17.98
N GLY A 411 11.16 16.47 -17.20
CA GLY A 411 9.72 16.24 -17.27
C GLY A 411 9.16 16.58 -18.66
N GLN A 412 9.60 17.69 -19.26
CA GLN A 412 9.24 18.04 -20.64
C GLN A 412 9.74 16.98 -21.64
N ALA A 413 10.99 16.54 -21.53
CA ALA A 413 11.57 15.54 -22.43
C ALA A 413 10.86 14.19 -22.31
N VAL A 414 10.44 13.79 -21.10
CA VAL A 414 9.66 12.56 -20.87
C VAL A 414 8.32 12.64 -21.60
N LEU A 415 7.57 13.74 -21.44
CA LEU A 415 6.28 13.91 -22.10
C LEU A 415 6.41 13.95 -23.63
N GLU A 416 7.42 14.64 -24.16
CA GLU A 416 7.70 14.68 -25.59
C GLU A 416 8.10 13.32 -26.16
N ARG A 417 8.95 12.58 -25.45
CA ARG A 417 9.35 11.21 -25.84
C ARG A 417 8.14 10.28 -25.88
N LEU A 418 7.27 10.34 -24.87
CA LEU A 418 6.07 9.50 -24.84
C LEU A 418 5.06 9.91 -25.93
N GLN A 419 4.91 11.20 -26.23
CA GLN A 419 4.05 11.67 -27.32
C GLN A 419 4.60 11.24 -28.69
N ALA A 420 5.90 11.36 -28.91
CA ALA A 420 6.56 10.91 -30.13
C ALA A 420 6.41 9.39 -30.32
N LEU A 421 6.56 8.62 -29.24
CA LEU A 421 6.34 7.18 -29.26
C LEU A 421 4.86 6.85 -29.55
N HIS A 422 3.91 7.55 -28.94
CA HIS A 422 2.49 7.41 -29.24
C HIS A 422 2.19 7.64 -30.74
N GLN A 423 2.76 8.70 -31.32
CA GLN A 423 2.61 9.04 -32.74
C GLN A 423 3.24 7.97 -33.65
N ALA A 424 4.47 7.51 -33.35
CA ALA A 424 5.13 6.45 -34.10
C ALA A 424 4.32 5.15 -34.07
N LEU A 425 3.71 4.82 -32.92
CA LEU A 425 2.89 3.63 -32.76
C LEU A 425 1.54 3.71 -33.47
N GLN A 426 1.01 4.91 -33.79
CA GLN A 426 -0.25 5.01 -34.54
C GLN A 426 -0.13 4.33 -35.91
N GLY A 427 1.02 4.45 -36.57
CA GLY A 427 1.31 3.82 -37.86
C GLY A 427 1.81 2.37 -37.80
N ASP A 428 2.10 1.81 -36.61
CA ASP A 428 2.64 0.45 -36.50
C ASP A 428 1.54 -0.59 -36.25
N ASP A 429 1.15 -1.30 -37.31
CA ASP A 429 0.12 -2.36 -37.28
C ASP A 429 0.52 -3.60 -36.48
N ARG A 430 1.81 -3.78 -36.17
CA ARG A 430 2.30 -4.88 -35.33
C ARG A 430 1.85 -4.70 -33.87
N VAL A 431 1.65 -3.44 -33.47
CA VAL A 431 1.08 -3.07 -32.16
C VAL A 431 -0.39 -2.74 -32.36
N ARG A 432 -1.27 -3.73 -32.17
CA ARG A 432 -2.73 -3.48 -32.19
C ARG A 432 -3.15 -2.89 -30.84
N ARG A 433 -4.01 -1.85 -30.83
CA ARG A 433 -4.64 -1.37 -29.58
C ARG A 433 -5.26 -2.55 -28.84
N SER A 434 -5.11 -2.60 -27.52
CA SER A 434 -5.79 -3.61 -26.72
C SER A 434 -7.30 -3.36 -26.82
N LEU A 435 -7.99 -4.21 -27.58
CA LEU A 435 -9.45 -4.32 -27.50
C LEU A 435 -9.77 -5.00 -26.16
N ARG A 436 -9.95 -4.21 -25.10
CA ARG A 436 -10.66 -4.68 -23.89
C ARG A 436 -11.91 -3.85 -23.66
N THR A 437 -12.90 -4.10 -24.50
CA THR A 437 -14.33 -4.36 -24.22
C THR A 437 -15.10 -4.07 -25.50
N ALA A 438 -15.36 -5.12 -26.28
CA ALA A 438 -16.39 -5.08 -27.30
C ALA A 438 -17.76 -5.04 -26.60
N CYS A 439 -18.21 -3.86 -26.18
CA CYS A 439 -19.62 -3.56 -26.27
C CYS A 439 -19.88 -3.24 -27.74
N ALA A 440 -20.35 -4.26 -28.47
CA ALA A 440 -20.77 -4.13 -29.84
C ALA A 440 -21.77 -2.98 -29.98
N ARG A 441 -21.47 -2.02 -30.86
CA ARG A 441 -22.49 -1.16 -31.45
C ARG A 441 -22.34 -1.27 -32.97
N PRO A 442 -23.26 -1.97 -33.67
CA PRO A 442 -23.22 -1.99 -35.11
C PRO A 442 -23.52 -0.58 -35.63
N ALA A 443 -22.78 -0.21 -36.67
CA ALA A 443 -22.97 1.03 -37.41
C ALA A 443 -24.43 1.10 -37.92
N THR A 444 -25.17 2.10 -37.45
CA THR A 444 -26.41 2.53 -38.09
C THR A 444 -26.11 3.79 -38.89
N ARG A 445 -26.08 3.64 -40.22
CA ARG A 445 -26.29 4.75 -41.16
C ARG A 445 -27.63 5.42 -40.82
N PRO A 446 -27.71 6.75 -40.65
CA PRO A 446 -29.00 7.40 -40.71
C PRO A 446 -29.45 7.52 -42.17
N PRO A 447 -30.74 7.24 -42.50
CA PRO A 447 -31.26 7.52 -43.81
C PRO A 447 -31.47 9.03 -43.99
N SER A 448 -31.18 9.46 -45.21
CA SER A 448 -31.53 10.74 -45.81
C SER A 448 -33.04 10.98 -45.78
N THR A 449 -33.47 12.17 -45.35
CA THR A 449 -34.71 12.81 -45.84
C THR A 449 -34.51 14.32 -45.92
N ASN A 450 -34.74 14.85 -47.12
CA ASN A 450 -34.68 16.26 -47.49
C ASN A 450 -35.89 17.06 -46.99
N GLY A 451 -35.61 18.19 -46.31
CA GLY A 451 -36.27 19.52 -46.40
C GLY A 451 -37.73 19.71 -45.95
N PRO A 452 -38.27 20.95 -45.99
CA PRO A 452 -37.66 22.25 -45.62
C PRO A 452 -38.62 23.12 -44.74
N GLY A 453 -38.13 24.13 -43.99
CA GLY A 453 -39.05 25.18 -43.52
C GLY A 453 -38.69 26.00 -42.27
N SER A 454 -38.11 27.18 -42.52
CA SER A 454 -38.41 28.47 -41.87
C SER A 454 -38.00 28.78 -40.40
N LYS A 455 -37.06 29.74 -40.32
CA LYS A 455 -37.10 31.03 -39.57
C LYS A 455 -37.67 31.05 -38.14
N ARG A 456 -36.83 31.43 -37.17
CA ARG A 456 -36.85 32.79 -36.54
C ARG A 456 -35.78 32.98 -35.44
N ARG A 457 -35.18 34.17 -35.48
CA ARG A 457 -34.35 34.83 -34.44
C ARG A 457 -35.14 35.02 -33.14
N THR A 458 -34.47 35.00 -31.98
CA THR A 458 -34.21 36.21 -31.11
C THR A 458 -33.49 35.89 -29.79
N ARG A 459 -32.30 36.48 -29.63
CA ARG A 459 -31.80 37.30 -28.49
C ARG A 459 -32.65 37.34 -27.20
N ALA A 460 -32.06 37.02 -26.03
CA ALA A 460 -31.79 37.99 -24.94
C ALA A 460 -31.35 37.36 -23.60
N LYS A 461 -30.36 38.04 -23.00
CA LYS A 461 -29.89 38.04 -21.60
C LYS A 461 -31.01 37.92 -20.55
N ARG A 462 -30.75 37.25 -19.42
CA ARG A 462 -30.36 37.89 -18.14
C ARG A 462 -30.19 36.90 -16.97
N LYS A 463 -29.25 37.29 -16.11
CA LYS A 463 -28.94 36.81 -14.75
C LYS A 463 -30.16 36.71 -13.84
N THR A 464 -30.12 35.75 -12.92
CA THR A 464 -30.61 35.92 -11.54
C THR A 464 -29.75 35.11 -10.56
N ARG A 465 -29.21 35.84 -9.58
CA ARG A 465 -28.76 35.33 -8.28
C ARG A 465 -29.97 34.78 -7.52
N SER A 466 -29.76 33.77 -6.66
CA SER A 466 -29.95 33.89 -5.20
C SER A 466 -30.47 32.60 -4.54
N ARG A 467 -29.73 32.20 -3.49
CA ARG A 467 -30.15 31.60 -2.22
C ARG A 467 -30.41 30.08 -2.10
N ARG A 468 -29.46 29.49 -1.34
CA ARG A 468 -29.63 28.72 -0.10
C ARG A 468 -30.57 27.52 -0.13
N PHE A 469 -29.98 26.33 0.02
CA PHE A 469 -30.43 25.37 1.04
C PHE A 469 -29.23 24.64 1.62
N ALA A 470 -29.14 24.63 2.94
CA ALA A 470 -28.27 23.77 3.71
C ALA A 470 -28.98 22.41 3.89
N ALA A 471 -28.25 21.30 3.73
CA ALA A 471 -28.59 20.05 4.40
C ALA A 471 -27.36 19.14 4.46
N ARG A 472 -26.94 18.87 5.70
CA ARG A 472 -26.11 17.74 6.12
C ARG A 472 -26.72 16.42 5.61
N ARG A 473 -25.90 15.56 5.01
CA ARG A 473 -25.92 14.08 5.13
C ARG A 473 -24.46 13.66 4.94
N MET A 474 -23.73 13.24 5.99
CA MET A 474 -23.62 11.83 6.40
C MET A 474 -23.66 10.89 5.19
N TRP A 475 -22.48 10.47 4.72
CA TRP A 475 -22.32 9.30 3.86
C TRP A 475 -21.32 8.37 4.52
N THR A 476 -21.89 7.36 5.16
CA THR A 476 -21.28 6.09 5.55
C THR A 476 -20.83 5.34 4.30
N GLY A 477 -19.74 4.59 4.42
CA GLY A 477 -18.99 4.04 3.29
C GLY A 477 -19.61 2.86 2.55
N SER A 478 -18.75 2.35 1.67
CA SER A 478 -18.71 1.03 1.04
C SER A 478 -19.01 0.97 -0.46
N SER A 479 -17.96 0.55 -1.16
CA SER A 479 -17.94 -0.39 -2.29
C SER A 479 -18.69 -0.01 -3.57
N ALA A 480 -17.93 0.51 -4.54
CA ALA A 480 -18.16 0.26 -5.97
C ALA A 480 -16.90 0.61 -6.77
N TYR A 481 -15.95 -0.32 -6.82
CA TYR A 481 -15.03 -0.42 -7.96
C TYR A 481 -15.85 -0.67 -9.23
N CYS A 482 -15.46 -0.02 -10.33
CA CYS A 482 -16.05 -0.11 -11.68
C CYS A 482 -17.45 0.52 -11.90
N LYS A 483 -17.49 1.83 -12.21
CA LYS A 483 -18.32 2.45 -13.29
C LYS A 483 -18.33 3.98 -13.16
N ALA A 484 -17.62 4.68 -14.06
CA ALA A 484 -18.02 6.02 -14.55
C ALA A 484 -17.05 6.48 -15.67
N TRP A 485 -17.17 5.87 -16.85
CA TRP A 485 -16.89 6.54 -18.12
C TRP A 485 -18.23 6.64 -18.83
N ALA A 486 -18.94 7.75 -18.61
CA ALA A 486 -20.10 8.19 -19.38
C ALA A 486 -20.62 9.52 -18.82
N TRP A 487 -20.62 10.55 -19.69
CA TRP A 487 -21.34 11.84 -19.62
C TRP A 487 -20.59 12.94 -18.85
N SER A 488 -20.26 14.12 -19.40
CA SER A 488 -20.70 14.84 -20.62
C SER A 488 -19.54 15.58 -21.28
#